data_AF-A0AAU7KAM1-F1
#
_entry.id   AF-A0AAU7KAM1-F1
#
_cell.length_a   1.000
_cell.length_b   1.000
_cell.length_c   1.000
_cell.angle_alpha   90.00
_cell.angle_beta   90.00
_cell.angle_gamma   90.00
#
_symmetry.space_group_name_H-M   'P 1'
#
loop_
_entity.id
_entity.type
_entity.pdbx_description
1 polymer ?
#
loop_
_entity_poly.entity_id
_entity_poly.type
_entity_poly.pdbx_seq_one_letter_code
_entity_poly.pdbx_strand_id
1 'polypeptide(L)'
;MESIYLDNNLKLSFEKLPHTTRLIVSKNDEEWVCRKEKLEKLLAFTDINQTQAFKGRLRLIKSNHNIDIQVKNNYIGTIAAEKFKQVLNNLK
;
A
#
# COMPACT_ATOMS: atom_id res chain seq x y z
N MET A 1 -8.36 7.89 -8.55
CA MET A 1 -7.24 7.67 -7.61
C MET A 1 -7.85 7.54 -6.24
N GLU A 2 -7.51 6.50 -5.50
CA GLU A 2 -8.00 6.27 -4.13
C GLU A 2 -6.87 6.52 -3.13
N SER A 3 -7.17 6.82 -1.87
CA SER A 3 -6.13 7.15 -0.88
C SER A 3 -6.51 6.77 0.55
N ILE A 4 -5.49 6.37 1.32
CA ILE A 4 -5.58 6.11 2.75
C ILE A 4 -4.62 7.06 3.46
N TYR A 5 -5.14 7.93 4.30
CA TYR A 5 -4.33 8.78 5.18
C TYR A 5 -3.65 7.93 6.27
N LEU A 6 -2.39 8.25 6.52
CA LEU A 6 -1.55 7.70 7.57
C LEU A 6 -1.22 8.83 8.57
N ASP A 7 -0.53 8.51 9.65
CA ASP A 7 -0.07 9.51 10.62
C ASP A 7 0.94 10.50 10.00
N ASN A 8 1.16 11.63 10.66
CA ASN A 8 2.22 12.61 10.31
C ASN A 8 2.16 13.15 8.87
N ASN A 9 0.96 13.46 8.38
CA ASN A 9 0.71 13.97 7.01
C ASN A 9 1.22 13.04 5.89
N LEU A 10 1.30 11.74 6.19
CA LEU A 10 1.60 10.73 5.19
C LEU A 10 0.30 10.20 4.57
N LYS A 11 0.39 9.79 3.31
CA LYS A 11 -0.74 9.27 2.55
C LYS A 11 -0.28 8.12 1.67
N LEU A 12 -1.00 7.00 1.70
CA LEU A 12 -0.84 5.91 0.73
C LEU A 12 -1.93 6.04 -0.34
N SER A 13 -1.54 6.42 -1.55
CA SER A 13 -2.43 6.57 -2.70
C SER A 13 -2.33 5.38 -3.65
N PHE A 14 -3.42 5.10 -4.35
CA PHE A 14 -3.54 4.02 -5.32
C PHE A 14 -4.06 4.56 -6.65
N GLU A 15 -3.26 4.37 -7.68
CA GLU A 15 -3.54 4.82 -9.04
C GLU A 15 -3.67 3.60 -9.95
N LYS A 16 -4.83 3.46 -10.62
CA LYS A 16 -5.07 2.43 -11.63
C LYS A 16 -4.35 2.82 -12.92
N LEU A 17 -3.47 1.95 -13.40
CA LEU A 17 -2.83 2.04 -14.71
C LEU A 17 -3.36 0.89 -15.61
N PRO A 18 -3.15 0.92 -16.94
CA PRO A 18 -3.73 -0.08 -17.85
C PRO A 18 -3.45 -1.55 -17.49
N HIS A 19 -2.29 -1.85 -16.89
CA HIS A 19 -1.88 -3.22 -16.57
C HIS A 19 -1.43 -3.42 -15.12
N THR A 20 -1.35 -2.34 -14.33
CA THR A 20 -0.82 -2.37 -12.97
C THR A 20 -1.54 -1.34 -12.10
N THR A 21 -1.41 -1.49 -10.79
CA THR A 21 -1.76 -0.47 -9.81
C THR A 21 -0.45 0.15 -9.31
N ARG A 22 -0.40 1.47 -9.28
CA ARG A 22 0.71 2.22 -8.67
C ARG A 22 0.31 2.62 -7.26
N LEU A 23 1.10 2.16 -6.29
CA LEU A 23 1.04 2.60 -4.91
C LEU A 23 2.01 3.75 -4.72
N ILE A 24 1.57 4.82 -4.08
CA ILE A 24 2.36 6.05 -3.88
C ILE A 24 2.30 6.41 -2.40
N VAL A 25 3.45 6.56 -1.76
CA VAL A 25 3.52 7.20 -0.45
C VAL A 25 3.87 8.67 -0.67
N SER A 26 3.01 9.56 -0.20
CA SER A 26 3.24 11.01 -0.20
C SER A 26 3.42 11.53 1.21
N LYS A 27 4.25 12.57 1.38
CA LYS A 27 4.41 13.33 2.63
C LYS A 27 4.18 14.80 2.31
N ASN A 28 3.26 15.47 3.02
CA ASN A 28 2.87 16.86 2.73
C ASN A 28 2.50 17.05 1.24
N ASP A 29 1.72 16.09 0.70
CA ASP A 29 1.31 16.01 -0.71
C ASP A 29 2.42 15.87 -1.77
N GLU A 30 3.69 15.81 -1.36
CA GLU A 30 4.81 15.47 -2.24
C GLU A 30 5.00 13.95 -2.33
N GLU A 31 5.15 13.43 -3.55
CA GLU A 31 5.47 12.01 -3.76
C GLU A 31 6.85 11.66 -3.17
N TRP A 32 6.86 10.71 -2.25
CA TRP A 32 8.07 10.32 -1.54
C TRP A 32 8.66 9.01 -2.10
N VAL A 33 7.81 8.00 -2.31
CA VAL A 33 8.15 6.76 -3.03
C VAL A 33 6.94 6.21 -3.76
N CYS A 34 7.15 5.49 -4.86
CA CYS A 34 6.09 4.73 -5.51
C CYS A 34 6.52 3.32 -5.92
N ARG A 35 5.53 2.44 -6.10
CA ARG A 35 5.70 1.07 -6.57
C ARG A 35 4.55 0.67 -7.48
N LYS A 36 4.86 0.11 -8.65
CA LYS A 36 3.88 -0.53 -9.52
C LYS A 36 3.81 -2.03 -9.20
N GLU A 37 2.60 -2.57 -9.14
CA GLU A 37 2.35 -4.01 -8.99
C GLU A 37 1.03 -4.39 -9.67
N LYS A 38 0.86 -5.64 -10.07
CA LYS A 38 -0.44 -6.11 -10.57
C LYS A 38 -1.50 -6.13 -9.48
N LEU A 39 -2.72 -5.70 -9.81
CA LEU A 39 -3.85 -5.70 -8.88
C LEU A 39 -4.12 -7.09 -8.27
N GLU A 40 -4.03 -8.15 -9.09
CA GLU A 40 -4.18 -9.55 -8.66
C GLU A 40 -3.21 -9.92 -7.53
N LYS A 41 -1.96 -9.46 -7.60
CA LYS A 41 -0.94 -9.75 -6.58
C LYS A 41 -1.17 -8.97 -5.30
N LEU A 42 -1.68 -7.74 -5.41
CA LEU A 42 -2.05 -6.93 -4.25
C LEU A 42 -3.25 -7.53 -3.51
N LEU A 43 -4.24 -8.03 -4.25
CA LEU A 43 -5.39 -8.74 -3.66
C LEU A 43 -4.94 -10.05 -2.99
N ALA A 44 -4.13 -10.86 -3.68
CA ALA A 44 -3.59 -12.10 -3.10
C ALA A 44 -2.77 -11.83 -1.82
N PHE A 45 -2.04 -10.72 -1.77
CA PHE A 45 -1.34 -10.28 -0.55
C PHE A 45 -2.29 -10.04 0.63
N THR A 46 -3.51 -9.52 0.40
CA THR A 46 -4.49 -9.29 1.48
C THR A 46 -5.06 -10.58 2.08
N ASP A 47 -5.04 -11.68 1.34
CA ASP A 47 -5.63 -12.95 1.78
C ASP A 47 -4.65 -13.81 2.61
N ILE A 48 -3.36 -13.47 2.64
CA ILE A 48 -2.35 -14.22 3.40
C ILE A 48 -2.21 -13.65 4.81
N ASN A 49 -2.28 -14.48 5.84
CA ASN A 49 -2.26 -14.02 7.24
C ASN A 49 -0.98 -13.28 7.64
N GLN A 50 0.18 -13.80 7.25
CA GLN A 50 1.48 -13.21 7.54
C GLN A 50 2.35 -13.29 6.30
N THR A 51 2.74 -12.13 5.76
CA THR A 51 3.57 -12.06 4.56
C THR A 51 4.18 -10.67 4.39
N GLN A 52 5.13 -10.54 3.49
CA GLN A 52 5.68 -9.28 3.05
C GLN A 52 5.47 -9.13 1.54
N ALA A 53 4.99 -7.95 1.12
CA ALA A 53 5.02 -7.53 -0.27
C ALA A 53 6.18 -6.57 -0.54
N PHE A 54 6.70 -6.71 -1.75
CA PHE A 54 7.80 -5.93 -2.33
C PHE A 54 9.16 -6.14 -1.67
N LYS A 55 10.20 -5.94 -2.50
CA LYS A 55 11.58 -5.74 -2.08
C LYS A 55 11.97 -4.31 -2.46
N GLY A 56 12.74 -3.63 -1.62
CA GLY A 56 13.27 -2.29 -1.92
C GLY A 56 12.67 -1.17 -1.05
N ARG A 57 12.50 0.02 -1.65
CA ARG A 57 12.23 1.28 -0.92
C ARG A 57 10.87 1.32 -0.24
N LEU A 58 9.82 0.76 -0.85
CA LEU A 58 8.49 0.60 -0.24
C LEU A 58 8.30 -0.87 0.07
N ARG A 59 7.98 -1.20 1.33
CA ARG A 59 7.63 -2.55 1.78
C ARG A 59 6.30 -2.51 2.50
N LEU A 60 5.47 -3.53 2.28
CA LEU A 60 4.23 -3.76 3.04
C LEU A 60 4.40 -5.06 3.81
N ILE A 61 4.12 -5.04 5.11
CA ILE A 61 4.24 -6.21 5.97
C ILE A 61 2.87 -6.46 6.57
N LYS A 62 2.26 -7.61 6.24
CA LYS A 62 0.96 -7.98 6.76
C LYS A 62 1.10 -8.83 8.02
N SER A 63 0.36 -8.46 9.06
CA SER A 63 0.25 -9.17 10.33
C SER A 63 -1.24 -9.27 10.69
N ASN A 64 -1.85 -10.42 10.35
CA ASN A 64 -3.28 -10.71 10.54
C ASN A 64 -4.17 -9.65 9.87
N HIS A 65 -4.71 -8.72 10.66
CA HIS A 65 -5.66 -7.68 10.24
C HIS A 65 -4.98 -6.35 9.88
N ASN A 66 -3.66 -6.25 10.05
CA ASN A 66 -2.90 -5.02 9.86
C ASN A 66 -1.88 -5.14 8.73
N ILE A 67 -1.59 -4.03 8.07
CA ILE A 67 -0.51 -3.88 7.11
C ILE A 67 0.37 -2.72 7.56
N ASP A 68 1.61 -3.04 7.95
CA ASP A 68 2.64 -2.06 8.26
C ASP A 68 3.30 -1.59 6.97
N ILE A 69 3.45 -0.28 6.84
CA ILE A 69 4.04 0.37 5.68
C ILE A 69 5.44 0.84 6.07
N GLN A 70 6.43 0.44 5.27
CA GLN A 70 7.80 0.87 5.47
C GLN A 70 8.37 1.56 4.25
N VAL A 71 9.08 2.67 4.49
CA VAL A 71 9.84 3.41 3.50
C VAL A 71 11.32 3.46 3.89
N LYS A 72 12.21 2.96 3.03
CA LYS A 72 13.66 2.87 3.28
C LYS A 72 13.96 2.20 4.63
N ASN A 73 13.27 1.10 4.92
CA ASN A 73 13.33 0.33 6.17
C ASN A 73 12.80 1.04 7.43
N ASN A 74 12.29 2.27 7.32
CA ASN A 74 11.64 2.96 8.42
C ASN A 74 10.14 2.67 8.38
N TYR A 75 9.57 2.30 9.52
CA TYR A 75 8.12 2.23 9.69
C TYR A 75 7.51 3.63 9.59
N ILE A 76 6.46 3.76 8.79
CA ILE A 76 5.80 5.05 8.53
C ILE A 76 4.30 5.06 8.86
N GLY A 77 3.71 3.90 9.17
CA GLY A 77 2.31 3.80 9.54
C GLY A 77 1.74 2.40 9.33
N THR A 78 0.58 2.15 9.92
CA THR A 78 -0.19 0.91 9.78
C THR A 78 -1.58 1.22 9.27
N ILE A 79 -2.10 0.33 8.43
CA ILE A 79 -3.50 0.39 7.95
C ILE A 79 -4.18 -0.95 8.17
N ALA A 80 -5.51 -0.93 8.29
CA ALA A 80 -6.30 -2.16 8.31
C ALA A 80 -6.23 -2.87 6.94
N ALA A 81 -6.00 -4.18 6.96
CA ALA A 81 -5.96 -5.02 5.77
C ALA A 81 -7.29 -4.96 4.99
N GLU A 82 -8.41 -4.92 5.71
CA GLU A 82 -9.75 -4.74 5.12
C GLU A 82 -9.87 -3.42 4.35
N LYS A 83 -9.38 -2.31 4.92
CA LYS A 83 -9.42 -1.00 4.25
C LYS A 83 -8.56 -1.01 2.98
N PHE A 84 -7.39 -1.63 3.03
CA PHE A 84 -6.54 -1.81 1.84
C PHE A 84 -7.26 -2.64 0.77
N LYS A 85 -7.87 -3.77 1.15
CA LYS A 85 -8.62 -4.64 0.24
C LYS A 85 -9.83 -3.95 -0.39
N GLN A 86 -10.56 -3.16 0.38
CA GLN A 86 -11.67 -2.32 -0.10
C GLN A 86 -11.19 -1.35 -1.18
N VAL A 87 -10.09 -0.62 -0.94
CA VAL A 87 -9.52 0.29 -1.93
C VAL A 87 -9.11 -0.45 -3.20
N LEU A 88 -8.47 -1.62 -3.09
CA LEU A 88 -8.12 -2.42 -4.28
C LEU A 88 -9.35 -2.89 -5.07
N ASN A 89 -10.44 -3.25 -4.40
CA ASN A 89 -11.67 -3.66 -5.05
C ASN A 89 -12.33 -2.50 -5.82
N ASN A 90 -12.24 -1.27 -5.32
CA ASN A 90 -12.72 -0.07 -6.02
C ASN A 90 -11.93 0.23 -7.31
N LEU A 91 -10.72 -0.32 -7.44
CA LEU A 91 -9.87 -0.15 -8.63
C LEU A 91 -10.08 -1.22 -9.70
N LYS A 92 -10.96 -2.21 -9.48
CA LYS A 92 -11.37 -3.17 -10.52
C LYS A 92 -11.99 -2.45 -11.71
#